data_AF-A0A9X1PJR9-F1
#
_entry.id   AF-A0A9X1PJR9-F1
#
_cell.length_a   1.000
_cell.length_b   1.000
_cell.length_c   1.000
_cell.angle_alpha   90.00
_cell.angle_beta   90.00
_cell.angle_gamma   90.00
#
_symmetry.space_group_name_H-M   'P 1'
#
loop_
_entity.id
_entity.type
_entity.pdbx_description
1 polymer ?
#
loop_
_entity_poly.entity_id
_entity_poly.type
_entity_poly.pdbx_seq_one_letter_code
_entity_poly.pdbx_strand_id
1 'polypeptide(L)'
;MDQGEAIIIAQQYVDLVNRIYPVKQAFLFGSFARGNSHLDSDIDIALVLDRSEDIMETQIAMMKLRRDIDLRIEPHPFIVQDFQSSNPVAYEIMKYGIEIGKAAA
;
A
#
# COMPACT_ATOMS: atom_id res chain seq x y z
N MET A 1 -8.71 6.77 -14.76
CA MET A 1 -7.87 5.65 -14.31
C MET A 1 -8.74 4.45 -14.05
N ASP A 2 -8.31 3.29 -14.52
CA ASP A 2 -8.93 1.99 -14.21
C ASP A 2 -8.07 1.21 -13.21
N GLN A 3 -8.54 0.02 -12.81
CA GLN A 3 -7.82 -0.84 -11.86
C GLN A 3 -6.45 -1.28 -12.38
N GLY A 4 -6.30 -1.54 -13.67
CA GLY A 4 -5.03 -2.00 -14.25
C GLY A 4 -3.97 -0.91 -14.19
N GLU A 5 -4.35 0.33 -14.53
CA GLU A 5 -3.47 1.51 -14.40
C GLU A 5 -3.11 1.77 -12.93
N ALA A 6 -4.07 1.65 -12.00
CA ALA A 6 -3.80 1.80 -10.57
C ALA A 6 -2.81 0.74 -10.04
N ILE A 7 -2.91 -0.52 -10.49
CA ILE A 7 -1.96 -1.59 -10.13
C ILE A 7 -0.54 -1.24 -10.61
N ILE A 8 -0.39 -0.75 -11.84
CA ILE A 8 0.92 -0.38 -12.40
C ILE A 8 1.55 0.76 -11.59
N ILE A 9 0.78 1.80 -11.29
CA ILE A 9 1.23 2.93 -10.47
C ILE A 9 1.61 2.46 -9.06
N ALA A 10 0.79 1.60 -8.46
CA ALA A 10 1.04 1.07 -7.13
C ALA A 10 2.31 0.21 -7.08
N GLN A 11 2.56 -0.62 -8.10
CA GLN A 11 3.78 -1.42 -8.21
C GLN A 11 5.03 -0.52 -8.30
N GLN A 12 5.01 0.52 -9.13
CA GLN A 12 6.11 1.48 -9.25
C GLN A 12 6.41 2.19 -7.92
N TYR A 13 5.36 2.53 -7.18
CA TYR A 13 5.48 3.13 -5.87
C TYR A 13 6.07 2.15 -4.84
N VAL A 14 5.59 0.91 -4.79
CA VAL A 14 6.13 -0.14 -3.92
C VAL A 14 7.62 -0.38 -4.22
N ASP A 15 8.03 -0.38 -5.49
CA ASP A 15 9.43 -0.51 -5.90
C ASP A 15 10.31 0.66 -5.42
N LEU A 16 9.77 1.89 -5.41
CA LEU A 16 10.47 3.05 -4.85
C LEU A 16 10.61 2.94 -3.33
N VAL A 17 9.53 2.58 -2.63
CA VAL A 17 9.52 2.42 -1.17
C VAL A 17 10.48 1.31 -0.73
N ASN A 18 10.54 0.20 -1.48
CA ASN A 18 11.41 -0.94 -1.21
C ASN A 18 12.92 -0.61 -1.21
N ARG A 19 13.32 0.50 -1.83
CA ARG A 19 14.72 0.97 -1.81
C ARG A 19 15.13 1.57 -0.46
N ILE A 20 14.15 1.93 0.38
CA ILE A 20 14.34 2.69 1.62
C ILE A 20 13.84 1.85 2.81
N TYR A 21 12.71 1.17 2.65
CA TYR A 21 12.07 0.38 3.69
C TYR A 21 12.00 -1.10 3.28
N PRO A 22 12.26 -2.04 4.20
CA PRO A 22 12.14 -3.47 3.92
C PRO A 22 10.66 -3.89 3.94
N VAL A 23 9.94 -3.67 2.84
CA VAL A 23 8.53 -4.09 2.71
C VAL A 23 8.47 -5.60 2.51
N LYS A 24 7.69 -6.28 3.35
CA LYS A 24 7.46 -7.73 3.26
C LYS A 24 6.34 -8.08 2.30
N GLN A 25 5.24 -7.33 2.38
CA GLN A 25 4.07 -7.53 1.56
C GLN A 25 3.46 -6.18 1.22
N ALA A 26 2.96 -6.05 0.00
CA ALA A 26 2.24 -4.86 -0.42
C ALA A 26 0.93 -5.25 -1.10
N PHE A 27 -0.13 -4.51 -0.79
CA PHE A 27 -1.46 -4.75 -1.33
C PHE A 27 -2.07 -3.44 -1.83
N LEU A 28 -2.63 -3.46 -3.04
CA LEU A 28 -3.61 -2.48 -3.46
C LEU A 28 -4.94 -2.87 -2.80
N PHE A 29 -5.59 -1.94 -2.10
CA PHE A 29 -6.89 -2.20 -1.48
C PHE A 29 -7.87 -1.08 -1.80
N GLY A 30 -8.96 -0.99 -1.01
CA GLY A 30 -9.92 0.09 -1.14
C GLY A 30 -10.73 0.04 -2.44
N SER A 31 -10.99 1.21 -3.02
CA SER A 31 -11.96 1.35 -4.11
C SER A 31 -11.52 0.64 -5.40
N PHE A 32 -10.23 0.69 -5.74
CA PHE A 32 -9.68 0.01 -6.90
C PHE A 32 -9.71 -1.50 -6.76
N ALA A 33 -9.39 -2.05 -5.58
CA ALA A 33 -9.46 -3.50 -5.37
C ALA A 33 -10.90 -4.05 -5.44
N ARG A 34 -11.90 -3.28 -4.99
CA ARG A 34 -13.32 -3.68 -4.99
C ARG A 34 -14.07 -3.42 -6.30
N GLY A 35 -13.45 -2.77 -7.29
CA GLY A 35 -14.08 -2.46 -8.57
C GLY A 35 -15.11 -1.32 -8.51
N ASN A 36 -15.09 -0.52 -7.43
CA ASN A 36 -15.99 0.62 -7.21
C ASN A 36 -15.26 1.97 -7.34
N SER A 37 -14.07 1.99 -7.94
CA SER A 37 -13.26 3.19 -8.13
C SER A 37 -13.85 4.11 -9.20
N HIS A 38 -13.63 5.42 -9.04
CA HIS A 38 -13.89 6.46 -10.02
C HIS A 38 -12.59 7.15 -10.43
N LEU A 39 -12.65 8.03 -11.44
CA LEU A 39 -11.48 8.68 -12.05
C LEU A 39 -10.53 9.36 -11.05
N ASP A 40 -11.11 9.94 -9.99
CA ASP A 40 -10.38 10.68 -8.94
C ASP A 40 -10.24 9.89 -7.63
N SER A 41 -10.47 8.57 -7.66
CA SER A 41 -10.22 7.71 -6.50
C SER A 41 -8.74 7.73 -6.09
N ASP A 42 -8.51 7.70 -4.78
CA ASP A 42 -7.20 7.43 -4.20
C ASP A 42 -6.74 5.99 -4.53
N ILE A 43 -5.44 5.79 -4.63
CA ILE A 43 -4.78 4.50 -4.80
C ILE A 43 -4.31 4.06 -3.41
N ASP A 44 -5.17 3.34 -2.69
CA ASP A 44 -4.91 2.87 -1.34
C ASP A 44 -3.91 1.70 -1.35
N ILE A 45 -2.73 1.88 -0.74
CA ILE A 45 -1.67 0.88 -0.74
C ILE A 45 -1.29 0.51 0.69
N ALA A 46 -1.52 -0.75 1.07
CA ALA A 46 -1.05 -1.29 2.34
C ALA A 46 0.39 -1.79 2.20
N LEU A 47 1.28 -1.38 3.09
CA LEU A 47 2.70 -1.74 3.11
C LEU A 47 3.04 -2.42 4.44
N VAL A 48 3.23 -3.74 4.43
CA VAL A 48 3.53 -4.51 5.63
C VAL A 48 5.04 -4.54 5.86
N LEU A 49 5.48 -4.02 7.00
CA LEU A 49 6.87 -3.89 7.41
C LEU A 49 7.17 -4.85 8.57
N ASP A 50 8.43 -5.32 8.68
CA ASP A 50 8.87 -6.11 9.84
C ASP A 50 8.84 -5.30 11.15
N ARG A 51 9.24 -4.04 11.06
CA ARG A 51 9.37 -3.11 12.18
C ARG A 51 9.32 -1.66 11.70
N SER A 52 8.87 -0.80 12.59
CA SER A 52 8.95 0.65 12.46
C SER A 52 9.12 1.23 13.86
N GLU A 53 9.99 2.23 14.03
CA GLU A 53 10.14 2.93 15.32
C GLU A 53 8.92 3.82 15.59
N ASP A 54 8.48 4.56 14.57
CA ASP A 54 7.24 5.33 14.57
C ASP A 54 6.50 5.11 13.25
N ILE A 55 5.32 4.47 13.34
CA ILE A 55 4.52 4.14 12.16
C ILE A 55 3.91 5.39 11.50
N MET A 56 3.65 6.43 12.27
CA MET A 56 3.08 7.69 11.79
C MET A 56 4.16 8.50 11.04
N GLU A 57 5.37 8.58 11.57
CA GLU A 57 6.49 9.20 10.83
C GLU A 57 6.80 8.44 9.54
N THR A 58 6.74 7.11 9.58
CA THR A 58 6.91 6.26 8.40
C THR A 58 5.84 6.55 7.35
N GLN A 59 4.57 6.67 7.76
CA GLN A 59 3.49 7.04 6.85
C GLN A 59 3.71 8.42 6.22
N ILE A 60 4.15 9.42 7.01
CA ILE A 60 4.47 10.76 6.50
C ILE A 60 5.62 10.71 5.48
N ALA A 61 6.65 9.91 5.74
CA ALA A 61 7.76 9.72 4.80
C ALA A 61 7.28 9.07 3.49
N MET A 62 6.47 8.02 3.57
CA MET A 62 5.84 7.36 2.43
C MET A 62 4.94 8.31 1.63
N MET A 63 4.17 9.16 2.30
CA MET A 63 3.36 10.21 1.69
C MET A 63 4.20 11.28 0.95
N LYS A 64 5.47 11.47 1.32
CA LYS A 64 6.38 12.34 0.55
C LYS A 64 6.87 11.65 -0.72
N LEU A 65 7.20 10.36 -0.65
CA LEU A 65 7.70 9.57 -1.78
C LEU A 65 6.69 9.48 -2.93
N ARG A 66 5.38 9.54 -2.64
CA ARG A 66 4.35 9.46 -3.69
C ARG A 66 4.47 10.56 -4.74
N ARG A 67 5.07 11.71 -4.39
CA ARG A 67 5.25 12.87 -5.27
C ARG A 67 6.07 12.55 -6.52
N ASP A 68 6.90 11.52 -6.45
CA ASP A 68 7.72 11.07 -7.58
C ASP A 68 6.98 10.09 -8.51
N ILE A 69 5.80 9.62 -8.10
CA ILE A 69 5.02 8.60 -8.82
C ILE A 69 3.62 9.12 -9.17
N ASP A 70 2.74 9.28 -8.18
CA ASP A 70 1.38 9.79 -8.37
C ASP A 70 0.83 10.35 -7.03
N LEU A 71 0.23 11.54 -7.08
CA LEU A 71 -0.28 12.23 -5.90
C LEU A 71 -1.56 11.59 -5.32
N ARG A 72 -2.23 10.71 -6.07
CA ARG A 72 -3.43 9.98 -5.62
C ARG A 72 -3.09 8.77 -4.74
N ILE A 73 -1.82 8.39 -4.64
CA ILE A 73 -1.42 7.27 -3.78
C ILE A 73 -1.64 7.61 -2.31
N GLU A 74 -2.34 6.74 -1.58
CA GLU A 74 -2.48 6.81 -0.13
C GLU A 74 -1.80 5.58 0.51
N PRO A 75 -0.59 5.73 1.07
CA PRO A 75 0.12 4.64 1.72
C PRO A 75 -0.36 4.44 3.15
N HIS A 76 -0.56 3.18 3.50
CA HIS A 76 -0.92 2.71 4.83
C HIS A 76 0.12 1.70 5.31
N PRO A 77 1.14 2.12 6.06
CA PRO A 77 2.11 1.19 6.61
C PRO A 77 1.49 0.42 7.79
N PHE A 78 1.78 -0.86 7.84
CA PHE A 78 1.45 -1.75 8.95
C PHE A 78 2.71 -2.42 9.45
N ILE A 79 2.81 -2.64 10.76
CA ILE A 79 3.81 -3.58 11.29
C ILE A 79 3.19 -4.98 11.25
N VAL A 80 3.98 -6.00 10.91
CA VAL A 80 3.50 -7.38 10.73
C VAL A 80 2.73 -7.92 11.96
N GLN A 81 3.09 -7.50 13.18
CA GLN A 81 2.39 -7.89 14.40
C GLN A 81 0.98 -7.31 14.50
N ASP A 82 0.73 -6.15 13.87
CA ASP A 82 -0.57 -5.46 13.88
C ASP A 82 -1.42 -5.78 12.64
N PHE A 83 -0.80 -6.38 11.62
CA PHE A 83 -1.48 -6.84 10.40
C PHE A 83 -2.14 -8.21 10.62
N GLN A 84 -3.16 -8.23 11.47
CA GLN A 84 -3.88 -9.43 11.90
C GLN A 84 -5.37 -9.34 11.52
N SER A 85 -6.04 -10.48 11.35
CA SER A 85 -7.48 -10.52 10.98
C SER A 85 -8.42 -9.94 12.05
N SER A 86 -7.94 -9.70 13.28
CA SER A 86 -8.66 -8.97 14.31
C SER A 86 -8.71 -7.46 14.06
N ASN A 87 -7.77 -6.91 13.28
CA ASN A 87 -7.81 -5.55 12.80
C ASN A 87 -8.77 -5.47 11.59
N PRO A 88 -9.88 -4.72 11.67
CA PRO A 88 -10.88 -4.67 10.60
C PRO A 88 -10.33 -4.25 9.24
N VAL A 89 -9.37 -3.32 9.22
CA VAL A 89 -8.74 -2.84 7.99
C VAL A 89 -7.83 -3.92 7.40
N ALA A 90 -6.99 -4.54 8.23
CA ALA A 90 -6.14 -5.64 7.78
C ALA A 90 -6.98 -6.83 7.29
N TYR A 91 -8.09 -7.15 7.96
CA TYR A 91 -9.03 -8.18 7.50
C TYR A 91 -9.61 -7.86 6.11
N GLU A 92 -10.00 -6.61 5.85
CA GLU A 92 -10.46 -6.19 4.53
C GLU A 92 -9.37 -6.38 3.46
N ILE A 93 -8.15 -5.94 3.76
CA ILE A 93 -7.00 -6.08 2.85
C ILE A 93 -6.68 -7.55 2.58
N MET A 94 -6.65 -8.40 3.60
CA MET A 94 -6.40 -9.84 3.44
C MET A 94 -7.46 -10.53 2.59
N LYS A 95 -8.72 -10.06 2.66
CA LYS A 95 -9.85 -10.71 1.99
C LYS A 95 -10.08 -10.22 0.57
N TYR A 96 -9.82 -8.95 0.30
CA TYR A 96 -10.18 -8.29 -0.97
C TYR A 96 -9.01 -7.58 -1.64
N GLY A 97 -7.88 -7.39 -0.95
CA GLY A 97 -6.72 -6.72 -1.50
C GLY A 97 -6.06 -7.52 -2.61
N ILE A 98 -5.42 -6.79 -3.52
CA ILE A 98 -4.64 -7.34 -4.62
C ILE A 98 -3.17 -7.25 -4.22
N GLU A 99 -2.49 -8.38 -4.09
CA GLU A 99 -1.06 -8.42 -3.80
C GLU A 99 -0.27 -7.87 -5.00
N ILE A 100 0.52 -6.81 -4.76
CA ILE A 100 1.24 -6.02 -5.79
C ILE A 100 2.74 -5.91 -5.45
N GLY A 101 3.28 -6.95 -4.83
CA GLY A 101 4.70 -6.97 -4.48
C GLY A 101 4.98 -8.20 -3.65
N LYS A 102 5.73 -9.14 -4.23
CA LYS A 102 6.34 -10.21 -3.46
C LYS A 102 7.64 -9.68 -2.86
N ALA A 103 7.87 -10.00 -1.59
CA ALA A 103 9.15 -9.83 -0.92
C ALA A 103 10.29 -10.17 -1.90
N ALA A 104 11.25 -9.25 -2.03
CA ALA A 104 12.51 -9.60 -2.66
C ALA A 104 13.03 -10.89 -1.99
N ALA A 105 13.26 -11.92 -2.81
CA ALA A 105 13.76 -13.21 -2.35
C ALA A 105 15.12 -13.09 -1.66
#